data_AF-A0A376F491-F1
#
_entry.id   AF-A0A376F491-F1
#
_cell.length_a   1.000
_cell.length_b   1.000
_cell.length_c   1.000
_cell.angle_alpha   90.00
_cell.angle_beta   90.00
_cell.angle_gamma   90.00
#
_symmetry.space_group_name_H-M   'P 1'
#
loop_
_entity.id
_entity.type
_entity.pdbx_description
1 polymer ?
#
loop_
_entity_poly.entity_id
_entity_poly.type
_entity_poly.pdbx_seq_one_letter_code
_entity_poly.pdbx_strand_id
1 'polypeptide(L)'
;MGWLEDATTPDELKNAGLKEKGQLSGVIKSSVGFLVVRLDDITAAKTKPLADVRDDIAAKVKQEKALDAYYALQQKVSDAASNDNESLAGAEQAAGVKAVETGWFGRDNLPEELNFKPVSDAIFNGGLVGENGTPGSNSDIITVDGDRAFVLRVSEHKPEAVKPLAEVKDQVVAQVKHNKAEQQAKLDAEKILSDPESG
;
A
#
# COMPACT_ATOMS: atom_id res chain seq x y z
N MET A 1 -46.39 5.47 -17.90
CA MET A 1 -45.03 4.89 -17.83
C MET A 1 -43.96 5.92 -17.46
N GLY A 2 -44.29 7.22 -17.34
CA GLY A 2 -43.29 8.23 -16.99
C GLY A 2 -42.27 8.42 -18.10
N TRP A 3 -41.18 9.13 -17.78
CA TRP A 3 -40.04 9.27 -18.68
C TRP A 3 -39.24 7.98 -18.70
N LEU A 4 -38.88 7.52 -19.89
CA LEU A 4 -37.98 6.39 -20.10
C LEU A 4 -36.71 6.92 -20.79
N GLU A 5 -35.55 6.53 -20.26
CA GLU A 5 -34.27 6.81 -20.90
C GLU A 5 -34.02 5.78 -22.01
N ASP A 6 -33.23 6.14 -23.02
CA ASP A 6 -32.92 5.24 -24.13
C ASP A 6 -32.32 3.90 -23.64
N ALA A 7 -31.44 3.93 -22.65
CA ALA A 7 -30.84 2.71 -22.07
C ALA A 7 -31.87 1.79 -21.37
N THR A 8 -32.97 2.35 -20.86
CA THR A 8 -33.99 1.63 -20.07
C THR A 8 -35.26 1.32 -20.85
N THR A 9 -35.37 1.82 -22.08
CA THR A 9 -36.55 1.63 -22.93
C THR A 9 -36.51 0.23 -23.54
N PRO A 10 -37.54 -0.61 -23.35
CA PRO A 10 -37.61 -1.94 -23.97
C PRO A 10 -37.53 -1.87 -25.49
N ASP A 11 -36.83 -2.82 -26.12
CA ASP A 11 -36.61 -2.86 -27.57
C ASP A 11 -37.92 -2.89 -28.37
N GLU A 12 -38.94 -3.54 -27.82
CA GLU A 12 -40.30 -3.61 -28.38
C GLU A 12 -40.91 -2.22 -28.59
N LEU A 13 -40.63 -1.28 -27.67
CA LEU A 13 -41.08 0.11 -27.76
C LEU A 13 -40.17 0.94 -28.66
N LYS A 14 -38.85 0.71 -28.65
CA LYS A 14 -37.90 1.36 -29.57
C LYS A 14 -38.23 1.06 -31.03
N ASN A 15 -38.57 -0.20 -31.32
CA ASN A 15 -38.92 -0.68 -32.66
C ASN A 15 -40.28 -0.18 -33.15
N ALA A 16 -41.12 0.37 -32.27
CA ALA A 16 -42.41 0.96 -32.65
C ALA A 16 -42.27 2.25 -33.50
N GLY A 17 -41.06 2.81 -33.59
CA GLY A 17 -40.75 3.90 -34.51
C GLY A 17 -41.47 5.21 -34.20
N LEU A 18 -41.85 5.43 -32.95
CA LEU A 18 -42.51 6.65 -32.50
C LEU A 18 -41.52 7.83 -32.50
N LYS A 19 -41.87 8.90 -33.21
CA LYS A 19 -41.02 10.09 -33.39
C LYS A 19 -41.77 11.40 -33.12
N GLU A 20 -43.09 11.39 -33.20
CA GLU A 20 -43.90 12.60 -33.06
C GLU A 20 -44.71 12.60 -31.76
N LYS A 21 -44.80 13.76 -31.11
CA LYS A 21 -45.62 13.94 -29.92
C LYS A 21 -47.09 13.64 -30.24
N GLY A 22 -47.70 12.79 -29.43
CA GLY A 22 -49.05 12.30 -29.60
C GLY A 22 -49.19 11.10 -30.55
N GLN A 23 -48.11 10.66 -31.21
CA GLN A 23 -48.15 9.51 -32.12
C GLN A 23 -48.49 8.22 -31.37
N LEU A 24 -49.46 7.47 -31.89
CA LEU A 24 -49.81 6.14 -31.43
C LEU A 24 -49.05 5.08 -32.24
N SER A 25 -48.58 4.05 -31.57
CA SER A 25 -47.96 2.89 -32.23
C SER A 25 -49.02 2.03 -32.90
N GLY A 26 -48.56 1.16 -33.81
CA GLY A 26 -49.33 -0.04 -34.13
C GLY A 26 -49.42 -0.99 -32.92
N VAL A 27 -50.02 -2.16 -33.14
CA VAL A 27 -50.05 -3.22 -32.13
C VAL A 27 -48.65 -3.81 -31.97
N ILE A 28 -48.04 -3.61 -30.80
CA ILE A 28 -46.73 -4.13 -30.44
C ILE A 28 -46.95 -5.47 -29.72
N LYS A 29 -46.22 -6.51 -30.15
CA LYS A 29 -46.17 -7.78 -29.41
C LYS A 29 -45.14 -7.66 -28.30
N SER A 30 -45.55 -7.91 -27.07
CA SER A 30 -44.69 -7.89 -25.88
C SER A 30 -44.80 -9.21 -25.11
N SER A 31 -43.90 -9.43 -24.17
CA SER A 31 -43.90 -10.60 -23.28
C SER A 31 -45.19 -10.75 -22.46
N VAL A 32 -45.90 -9.63 -22.23
CA VAL A 32 -47.16 -9.58 -21.47
C VAL A 32 -48.42 -9.58 -22.36
N GLY A 33 -48.28 -9.77 -23.67
CA GLY A 33 -49.39 -9.79 -24.63
C GLY A 33 -49.24 -8.73 -25.73
N PHE A 34 -50.31 -7.99 -26.02
CA PHE A 34 -50.32 -6.95 -27.04
C PHE A 34 -50.44 -5.57 -26.41
N LEU A 35 -49.61 -4.63 -26.85
CA LEU A 35 -49.54 -3.27 -26.35
C LEU A 35 -49.81 -2.28 -27.49
N VAL A 36 -50.48 -1.18 -27.16
CA VAL A 36 -50.53 0.03 -27.99
C VAL A 36 -50.04 1.17 -27.10
N VAL A 37 -49.02 1.88 -27.56
CA VAL A 37 -48.41 2.96 -26.78
C VAL A 37 -48.52 4.26 -27.54
N ARG A 38 -48.58 5.37 -26.79
CA ARG A 38 -48.56 6.72 -27.33
C ARG A 38 -47.31 7.42 -26.84
N LEU A 39 -46.65 8.13 -27.74
CA LEU A 39 -45.54 9.00 -27.39
C LEU A 39 -46.08 10.32 -26.81
N ASP A 40 -46.09 10.44 -25.49
CA ASP A 40 -46.63 11.65 -24.85
C ASP A 40 -45.71 12.86 -25.00
N ASP A 41 -44.39 12.67 -24.99
CA ASP A 41 -43.40 13.72 -25.25
C ASP A 41 -42.01 13.14 -25.56
N ILE A 42 -41.14 13.91 -26.22
CA ILE A 42 -39.72 13.58 -26.40
C ILE A 42 -38.90 14.75 -25.87
N THR A 43 -38.05 14.47 -24.88
CA THR A 43 -36.97 15.38 -24.50
C THR A 43 -35.66 14.88 -25.09
N ALA A 44 -35.01 15.71 -25.90
CA ALA A 44 -33.68 15.38 -26.41
C ALA A 44 -32.71 15.23 -25.22
N ALA A 45 -31.92 14.16 -25.23
CA ALA A 45 -30.85 13.98 -24.24
C ALA A 45 -29.91 15.18 -24.30
N LYS A 46 -29.79 15.90 -23.18
CA LYS A 46 -28.81 16.98 -23.05
C LYS A 46 -27.47 16.37 -22.68
N THR A 47 -26.54 16.36 -23.63
CA THR A 47 -25.14 16.07 -23.33
C THR A 47 -24.48 17.32 -22.76
N LYS A 48 -23.63 17.15 -21.75
CA LYS A 48 -22.79 18.25 -21.28
C LYS A 48 -21.74 18.54 -22.37
N PRO A 49 -21.59 19.80 -22.80
CA PRO A 49 -20.50 20.21 -23.67
C PRO A 49 -19.16 19.75 -23.10
N LEU A 50 -18.24 19.30 -23.96
CA LEU A 50 -16.89 18.92 -23.53
C LEU A 50 -16.22 20.04 -22.75
N ALA A 51 -16.46 21.31 -23.10
CA ALA A 51 -15.92 22.48 -22.40
C ALA A 51 -16.28 22.49 -20.90
N ASP A 52 -17.48 22.03 -20.54
CA ASP A 52 -18.00 22.06 -19.17
C ASP A 52 -17.48 20.91 -18.31
N VAL A 53 -16.95 19.85 -18.94
CA VAL A 53 -16.45 18.63 -18.26
C VAL A 53 -14.99 18.34 -18.60
N ARG A 54 -14.32 19.24 -19.34
CA ARG A 54 -12.97 19.02 -19.86
C ARG A 54 -11.97 18.79 -18.74
N ASP A 55 -12.05 19.60 -17.69
CA ASP A 55 -11.09 19.56 -16.60
C ASP A 55 -11.27 18.31 -15.73
N ASP A 56 -12.52 17.88 -15.50
CA ASP A 56 -12.83 16.63 -14.82
C ASP A 56 -12.32 15.42 -15.62
N ILE A 57 -12.56 15.41 -16.93
CA ILE A 57 -12.07 14.35 -17.83
C ILE A 57 -10.54 14.35 -17.86
N ALA A 58 -9.91 15.52 -17.96
CA ALA A 58 -8.46 15.63 -17.97
C ALA A 58 -7.85 15.14 -16.65
N ALA A 59 -8.45 15.46 -15.52
CA ALA A 59 -8.03 14.97 -14.21
C ALA A 59 -8.14 13.44 -14.13
N LYS A 60 -9.27 12.87 -14.57
CA LYS A 60 -9.49 11.43 -14.60
C LYS A 60 -8.50 10.71 -15.49
N VAL A 61 -8.32 11.16 -16.73
CA VAL A 61 -7.37 10.57 -17.68
C VAL A 61 -5.94 10.67 -17.15
N LYS A 62 -5.57 11.80 -16.53
CA LYS A 62 -4.24 11.95 -15.93
C LYS A 62 -4.02 10.96 -14.79
N GLN A 63 -5.02 10.76 -13.93
CA GLN A 63 -4.96 9.79 -12.84
C GLN A 63 -4.82 8.35 -13.37
N GLU A 64 -5.64 7.97 -14.35
CA GLU A 64 -5.57 6.64 -14.99
C GLU A 64 -4.19 6.41 -15.63
N LYS A 65 -3.68 7.40 -16.38
CA LYS A 65 -2.34 7.30 -16.99
C LYS A 65 -1.21 7.25 -15.98
N ALA A 66 -1.33 7.93 -14.85
CA ALA A 66 -0.35 7.86 -13.78
C ALA A 66 -0.32 6.47 -13.14
N LEU A 67 -1.49 5.87 -12.90
CA LEU A 67 -1.60 4.51 -12.36
C LEU A 67 -1.04 3.47 -13.35
N ASP A 68 -1.41 3.55 -14.63
CA ASP A 68 -0.88 2.67 -15.68
C ASP A 68 0.65 2.74 -15.74
N ALA A 69 1.21 3.96 -15.73
CA ALA A 69 2.65 4.17 -15.75
C ALA A 69 3.34 3.64 -14.50
N TYR A 70 2.71 3.81 -13.33
CA TYR A 70 3.23 3.31 -12.06
C TYR A 70 3.33 1.78 -12.06
N TYR A 71 2.26 1.07 -12.43
CA TYR A 71 2.28 -0.39 -12.49
C TYR A 71 3.24 -0.92 -13.57
N ALA A 72 3.30 -0.25 -14.72
CA ALA A 72 4.28 -0.62 -15.76
C ALA A 72 5.72 -0.43 -15.29
N LEU A 73 6.00 0.62 -14.50
CA LEU A 73 7.32 0.85 -13.91
C LEU A 73 7.63 -0.21 -12.86
N GLN A 74 6.70 -0.51 -11.95
CA GLN A 74 6.85 -1.59 -10.98
C GLN A 74 7.20 -2.90 -11.66
N GLN A 75 6.45 -3.32 -12.67
CA GLN A 75 6.74 -4.57 -13.38
C GLN A 75 8.16 -4.60 -13.94
N LYS A 76 8.59 -3.51 -14.61
CA LYS A 76 9.96 -3.42 -15.16
C LYS A 76 11.04 -3.51 -14.09
N VAL A 77 10.83 -2.85 -12.95
CA VAL A 77 11.77 -2.86 -11.83
C VAL A 77 11.82 -4.26 -11.21
N SER A 78 10.68 -4.91 -11.05
CA SER A 78 10.60 -6.30 -10.56
C SER A 78 11.35 -7.24 -11.49
N ASP A 79 11.06 -7.20 -12.79
CA ASP A 79 11.72 -8.05 -13.78
C ASP A 79 13.24 -7.83 -13.78
N ALA A 80 13.67 -6.57 -13.70
CA ALA A 80 15.10 -6.23 -13.65
C ALA A 80 15.77 -6.72 -12.35
N ALA A 81 15.09 -6.59 -11.20
CA ALA A 81 15.59 -7.06 -9.91
C ALA A 81 15.69 -8.60 -9.85
N SER A 82 14.73 -9.32 -10.44
CA SER A 82 14.74 -10.79 -10.45
C SER A 82 15.75 -11.38 -11.43
N ASN A 83 16.13 -10.63 -12.48
CA ASN A 83 17.10 -11.06 -13.48
C ASN A 83 18.55 -10.96 -13.02
N ASP A 84 18.85 -10.12 -12.02
CA ASP A 84 20.18 -9.96 -11.44
C ASP A 84 20.11 -10.11 -9.92
N ASN A 85 20.35 -11.31 -9.42
CA ASN A 85 20.33 -11.60 -7.99
C ASN A 85 21.64 -11.25 -7.28
N GLU A 86 22.59 -10.60 -7.94
CA GLU A 86 23.85 -10.17 -7.33
C GLU A 86 23.86 -8.66 -7.04
N SER A 87 23.00 -7.89 -7.71
CA SER A 87 22.97 -6.44 -7.64
C SER A 87 21.57 -5.86 -7.84
N LEU A 88 21.38 -4.59 -7.45
CA LEU A 88 20.20 -3.80 -7.79
C LEU A 88 20.41 -2.94 -9.04
N ALA A 89 21.57 -3.01 -9.71
CA ALA A 89 21.91 -2.13 -10.84
C ALA A 89 20.87 -2.14 -11.98
N GLY A 90 20.32 -3.31 -12.32
CA GLY A 90 19.24 -3.42 -13.30
C GLY A 90 17.97 -2.70 -12.85
N ALA A 91 17.59 -2.87 -11.58
CA ALA A 91 16.44 -2.21 -10.97
C ALA A 91 16.64 -0.69 -10.90
N GLU A 92 17.84 -0.21 -10.57
CA GLU A 92 18.18 1.22 -10.58
C GLU A 92 17.98 1.84 -11.97
N GLN A 93 18.48 1.16 -13.01
CA GLN A 93 18.35 1.63 -14.38
C GLN A 93 16.89 1.65 -14.83
N ALA A 94 16.12 0.62 -14.45
CA ALA A 94 14.69 0.53 -14.78
C ALA A 94 13.87 1.62 -14.06
N ALA A 95 14.18 1.88 -12.79
CA ALA A 95 13.48 2.87 -11.96
C ALA A 95 13.95 4.31 -12.23
N GLY A 96 15.14 4.50 -12.80
CA GLY A 96 15.77 5.80 -12.98
C GLY A 96 16.24 6.44 -11.66
N VAL A 97 16.38 5.65 -10.60
CA VAL A 97 16.82 6.09 -9.27
C VAL A 97 17.92 5.18 -8.75
N LYS A 98 18.79 5.71 -7.89
CA LYS A 98 19.87 4.95 -7.28
C LYS A 98 19.41 4.27 -6.00
N ALA A 99 19.87 3.04 -5.79
CA ALA A 99 19.69 2.33 -4.54
C ALA A 99 20.44 3.07 -3.44
N VAL A 100 19.86 3.10 -2.25
CA VAL A 100 20.46 3.69 -1.07
C VAL A 100 20.86 2.56 -0.14
N GLU A 101 22.16 2.51 0.18
CA GLU A 101 22.66 1.58 1.18
C GLU A 101 22.51 2.18 2.58
N THR A 102 21.93 1.40 3.48
CA THR A 102 21.76 1.80 4.88
C THR A 102 22.99 1.41 5.71
N GLY A 103 23.15 2.02 6.88
CA GLY A 103 24.03 1.49 7.91
C GLY A 103 23.49 0.20 8.53
N TRP A 104 24.21 -0.35 9.52
CA TRP A 104 23.76 -1.49 10.30
C TRP A 104 22.53 -1.14 11.14
N PHE A 105 21.50 -1.99 11.09
CA PHE A 105 20.31 -1.87 11.91
C PHE A 105 19.81 -3.23 12.39
N GLY A 106 18.99 -3.22 13.44
CA GLY A 106 18.28 -4.39 13.96
C GLY A 106 16.78 -4.12 14.05
N ARG A 107 15.99 -5.10 14.48
CA ARG A 107 14.52 -4.98 14.59
C ARG A 107 14.07 -3.79 15.44
N ASP A 108 14.83 -3.43 16.47
CA ASP A 108 14.47 -2.36 17.42
C ASP A 108 14.96 -0.97 16.99
N ASN A 109 15.74 -0.87 15.91
CA ASN A 109 16.33 0.39 15.45
C ASN A 109 16.30 0.47 13.91
N LEU A 110 15.12 0.27 13.31
CA LEU A 110 14.94 0.43 11.88
C LEU A 110 15.11 1.90 11.47
N PRO A 111 15.78 2.18 10.34
CA PRO A 111 15.72 3.50 9.70
C PRO A 111 14.28 3.93 9.41
N GLU A 112 13.98 5.21 9.57
CA GLU A 112 12.63 5.75 9.38
C GLU A 112 12.14 5.52 7.95
N GLU A 113 13.05 5.57 6.99
CA GLU A 113 12.79 5.35 5.55
C GLU A 113 12.33 3.92 5.25
N LEU A 114 12.65 2.97 6.11
CA LEU A 114 12.28 1.56 5.99
C LEU A 114 11.20 1.12 6.98
N ASN A 115 10.69 2.05 7.81
CA ASN A 115 9.77 1.76 8.90
C ASN A 115 8.32 1.55 8.40
N PHE A 116 8.14 0.60 7.49
CA PHE A 116 6.86 0.11 7.01
C PHE A 116 6.72 -1.36 7.37
N LYS A 117 5.58 -1.74 7.96
CA LYS A 117 5.35 -3.12 8.39
C LYS A 117 5.63 -4.17 7.27
N PRO A 118 5.17 -4.00 6.02
CA PRO A 118 5.48 -4.94 4.95
C PRO A 118 6.98 -5.03 4.64
N VAL A 119 7.71 -3.91 4.73
CA VAL A 119 9.16 -3.83 4.48
C VAL A 119 9.93 -4.48 5.62
N SER A 120 9.60 -4.16 6.87
CA SER A 120 10.23 -4.79 8.04
C SER A 120 9.99 -6.30 8.06
N ASP A 121 8.77 -6.74 7.74
CA ASP A 121 8.45 -8.17 7.69
C ASP A 121 9.29 -8.86 6.61
N ALA A 122 9.45 -8.26 5.42
CA ALA A 122 10.28 -8.79 4.35
C ALA A 122 11.77 -8.85 4.71
N ILE A 123 12.31 -7.83 5.38
CA ILE A 123 13.72 -7.81 5.80
C ILE A 123 14.01 -8.94 6.79
N PHE A 124 13.10 -9.19 7.73
CA PHE A 124 13.37 -10.08 8.87
C PHE A 124 12.61 -11.42 8.87
N ASN A 125 11.88 -11.77 7.81
CA ASN A 125 11.28 -13.11 7.66
C ASN A 125 12.29 -14.19 7.23
N GLY A 126 13.53 -13.79 6.90
CA GLY A 126 14.62 -14.67 6.49
C GLY A 126 14.68 -14.96 4.99
N GLY A 127 13.73 -14.47 4.18
CA GLY A 127 13.68 -14.74 2.75
C GLY A 127 14.75 -14.02 1.92
N LEU A 128 15.30 -12.91 2.42
CA LEU A 128 16.32 -12.11 1.72
C LEU A 128 17.75 -12.47 2.11
N VAL A 129 17.92 -13.38 3.07
CA VAL A 129 19.21 -13.85 3.54
C VAL A 129 19.42 -15.26 3.00
N GLY A 130 20.53 -15.47 2.29
CA GLY A 130 20.93 -16.76 1.77
C GLY A 130 21.44 -17.72 2.84
N GLU A 131 21.85 -18.91 2.42
CA GLU A 131 22.40 -19.91 3.33
C GLU A 131 23.59 -19.36 4.12
N ASN A 132 23.65 -19.70 5.41
CA ASN A 132 24.70 -19.28 6.34
C ASN A 132 24.87 -17.75 6.49
N GLY A 133 23.83 -16.95 6.20
CA GLY A 133 23.88 -15.50 6.35
C GLY A 133 24.50 -14.77 5.16
N THR A 134 24.69 -15.45 4.04
CA THR A 134 25.16 -14.82 2.79
C THR A 134 24.07 -13.92 2.18
N PRO A 135 24.43 -12.94 1.34
CA PRO A 135 23.44 -12.18 0.56
C PRO A 135 22.54 -13.12 -0.25
N GLY A 136 21.23 -13.01 -0.05
CA GLY A 136 20.23 -13.77 -0.79
C GLY A 136 19.86 -13.12 -2.12
N SER A 137 18.76 -13.59 -2.70
CA SER A 137 18.12 -12.93 -3.84
C SER A 137 17.57 -11.56 -3.45
N ASN A 138 17.33 -10.71 -4.46
CA ASN A 138 16.60 -9.47 -4.26
C ASN A 138 15.16 -9.77 -3.81
N SER A 139 14.55 -8.85 -3.08
CA SER A 139 13.15 -8.97 -2.70
C SER A 139 12.24 -8.83 -3.92
N ASP A 140 11.05 -9.43 -3.83
CA ASP A 140 9.94 -9.00 -4.66
C ASP A 140 9.60 -7.53 -4.38
N ILE A 141 8.79 -6.92 -5.25
CA ILE A 141 8.26 -5.58 -5.01
C ILE A 141 7.37 -5.59 -3.76
N ILE A 142 7.75 -4.78 -2.80
CA ILE A 142 6.99 -4.55 -1.57
C ILE A 142 6.28 -3.20 -1.71
N THR A 143 4.98 -3.26 -1.95
CA THR A 143 4.13 -2.05 -1.99
C THR A 143 3.72 -1.68 -0.57
N VAL A 144 3.79 -0.38 -0.25
CA VAL A 144 3.34 0.17 1.04
C VAL A 144 2.24 1.21 0.80
N ASP A 145 1.68 1.74 1.88
CA ASP A 145 0.63 2.76 1.80
C ASP A 145 1.06 3.97 0.95
N GLY A 146 0.12 4.39 0.09
CA GLY A 146 0.28 5.49 -0.86
C GLY A 146 0.73 5.00 -2.23
N ASP A 147 1.76 5.65 -2.78
CA ASP A 147 2.32 5.47 -4.11
C ASP A 147 3.75 4.90 -4.06
N ARG A 148 4.11 4.23 -2.96
CA ARG A 148 5.49 3.78 -2.69
C ARG A 148 5.65 2.27 -2.81
N ALA A 149 6.77 1.89 -3.40
CA ALA A 149 7.18 0.51 -3.55
C ALA A 149 8.68 0.39 -3.34
N PHE A 150 9.10 -0.73 -2.75
CA PHE A 150 10.47 -1.02 -2.40
C PHE A 150 10.93 -2.32 -3.07
N VAL A 151 12.21 -2.34 -3.45
CA VAL A 151 12.97 -3.55 -3.75
C VAL A 151 14.22 -3.48 -2.89
N LEU A 152 14.50 -4.56 -2.16
CA LEU A 152 15.60 -4.61 -1.20
C LEU A 152 16.56 -5.74 -1.53
N ARG A 153 17.81 -5.54 -1.16
CA ARG A 153 18.86 -6.55 -1.17
C ARG A 153 19.60 -6.47 0.16
N VAL A 154 19.85 -7.63 0.77
CA VAL A 154 20.69 -7.69 1.97
C VAL A 154 22.15 -7.70 1.51
N SER A 155 22.87 -6.60 1.73
CA SER A 155 24.31 -6.52 1.48
C SER A 155 25.10 -7.42 2.42
N GLU A 156 24.78 -7.38 3.72
CA GLU A 156 25.42 -8.18 4.76
C GLU A 156 24.40 -8.53 5.86
N HIS A 157 24.54 -9.73 6.45
CA HIS A 157 23.72 -10.17 7.57
C HIS A 157 24.61 -10.62 8.73
N LYS A 158 24.37 -10.02 9.91
CA LYS A 158 25.03 -10.42 11.15
C LYS A 158 24.02 -11.13 12.06
N PRO A 159 24.18 -12.45 12.31
CA PRO A 159 23.28 -13.16 13.20
C PRO A 159 23.35 -12.59 14.61
N GLU A 160 22.22 -12.64 15.30
CA GLU A 160 22.13 -12.25 16.70
C GLU A 160 23.07 -13.15 17.53
N ALA A 161 24.10 -12.54 18.09
CA ALA A 161 25.05 -13.21 18.97
C ALA A 161 24.91 -12.61 20.36
N VAL A 162 24.82 -13.48 21.38
CA VAL A 162 25.00 -13.05 22.77
C VAL A 162 26.40 -12.47 22.86
N LYS A 163 26.50 -11.15 23.08
CA LYS A 163 27.81 -10.50 23.24
C LYS A 163 28.60 -11.30 24.28
N PRO A 164 29.86 -11.68 24.00
CA PRO A 164 30.68 -12.39 24.96
C PRO A 164 30.68 -11.65 26.29
N LEU A 165 30.58 -12.39 27.41
CA LEU A 165 30.60 -11.77 28.73
C LEU A 165 31.79 -10.82 28.91
N ALA A 166 32.90 -11.05 28.20
CA ALA A 166 34.07 -10.17 28.17
C ALA A 166 33.79 -8.77 27.60
N GLU A 167 32.94 -8.64 26.57
CA GLU A 167 32.62 -7.35 25.94
C GLU A 167 31.55 -6.56 26.70
N VAL A 168 30.68 -7.26 27.45
CA VAL A 168 29.61 -6.63 28.25
C VAL A 168 29.91 -6.62 29.75
N LYS A 169 31.08 -7.11 30.18
CA LYS A 169 31.41 -7.30 31.60
C LYS A 169 31.29 -6.00 32.38
N ASP A 170 31.84 -4.92 31.86
CA ASP A 170 31.84 -3.63 32.53
C ASP A 170 30.44 -3.04 32.62
N GLN A 171 29.62 -3.23 31.57
CA GLN A 171 28.22 -2.80 31.54
C GLN A 171 27.37 -3.61 32.54
N VAL A 172 27.55 -4.93 32.60
CA VAL A 172 26.85 -5.81 33.56
C VAL A 172 27.27 -5.50 35.00
N VAL A 173 28.57 -5.27 35.26
CA VAL A 173 29.06 -4.89 36.59
C VAL A 173 28.48 -3.54 37.01
N ALA A 174 28.41 -2.56 36.10
CA ALA A 174 27.78 -1.28 36.37
C ALA A 174 26.28 -1.44 36.71
N GLN A 175 25.55 -2.24 35.93
CA GLN A 175 24.13 -2.53 36.16
C GLN A 175 23.90 -3.21 37.52
N VAL A 176 24.70 -4.23 37.86
CA VAL A 176 24.59 -4.96 39.13
C VAL A 176 24.92 -4.05 40.32
N LYS A 177 25.93 -3.18 40.19
CA LYS A 177 26.25 -2.18 41.22
C LYS A 177 25.10 -1.19 41.41
N HIS A 178 24.50 -0.71 40.33
CA HIS A 178 23.35 0.19 40.39
C HIS A 178 22.15 -0.47 41.07
N ASN A 179 21.77 -1.67 40.66
CA ASN A 179 20.65 -2.41 41.26
C ASN A 179 20.89 -2.71 42.75
N LYS A 180 22.13 -3.04 43.14
CA LYS A 180 22.49 -3.21 44.56
C LYS A 180 22.39 -1.91 45.35
N ALA A 181 22.83 -0.79 44.76
CA ALA A 181 22.70 0.51 45.40
C ALA A 181 21.23 0.91 45.58
N GLU A 182 20.37 0.66 44.59
CA GLU A 182 18.92 0.90 44.70
C GLU A 182 18.25 0.00 45.75
N GLN A 183 18.61 -1.29 45.80
CA GLN A 183 18.09 -2.19 46.83
C GLN A 183 18.53 -1.75 48.23
N GLN A 184 19.79 -1.36 48.40
CA GLN A 184 20.29 -0.88 49.68
C GLN A 184 19.58 0.42 50.10
N ALA A 185 19.42 1.37 49.17
CA ALA A 185 18.72 2.62 49.44
C ALA A 185 17.25 2.39 49.85
N LYS A 186 16.57 1.40 49.25
CA LYS A 186 15.21 1.00 49.68
C LYS A 186 15.20 0.41 51.08
N LEU A 187 16.12 -0.51 51.39
CA LEU A 187 16.22 -1.10 52.72
C LEU A 187 16.53 -0.05 53.79
N ASP A 188 17.42 0.90 53.49
CA ASP A 188 17.76 1.98 54.41
C ASP A 188 16.56 2.93 54.62
N ALA A 189 15.81 3.25 53.56
CA ALA A 189 14.59 4.04 53.66
C ALA A 189 13.50 3.34 54.47
N GLU A 190 13.30 2.02 54.28
CA GLU A 190 12.38 1.21 55.09
C GLU A 190 12.82 1.15 56.55
N LYS A 191 14.13 1.11 56.82
CA LYS A 191 14.68 1.17 58.17
C LYS A 191 14.40 2.50 58.86
N ILE A 192 14.62 3.62 58.16
CA ILE A 192 14.31 4.96 58.67
C ILE A 192 12.81 5.12 58.94
N LEU A 193 11.95 4.55 58.07
CA LEU A 193 10.49 4.58 58.24
C LEU A 193 9.97 3.66 59.36
N SER A 194 10.75 2.64 59.75
CA SER A 194 10.39 1.68 60.81
C SER A 194 11.07 1.95 62.14
N ASP A 195 11.92 2.98 62.23
CA ASP A 195 12.54 3.44 63.46
C ASP A 195 11.60 4.45 64.16
N PRO A 196 11.01 4.13 65.34
CA PRO A 196 10.04 5.00 66.01
C PRO A 196 10.66 6.23 66.71
N GLU A 197 11.96 6.50 66.57
CA GLU A 197 12.62 7.67 67.19
C GLU A 197 12.83 8.84 66.21
N SER A 198 11.74 9.32 65.62
CA SER A 198 11.69 10.64 64.95
C SER A 198 10.33 11.31 65.19
N GLY A 199 9.94 11.41 66.46
CA GLY A 199 8.86 12.23 66.99
C GLY A 199 9.35 13.05 68.16
#